data_AF-A0A4P9XQR2-F1
#
_entry.id   AF-A0A4P9XQR2-F1
#
_cell.length_a   1.000
_cell.length_b   1.000
_cell.length_c   1.000
_cell.angle_alpha   90.00
_cell.angle_beta   90.00
_cell.angle_gamma   90.00
#
_symmetry.space_group_name_H-M   'P 1'
#
loop_
_entity.id
_entity.type
_entity.pdbx_description
1 polymer ?
#
loop_
_entity_poly.entity_id
_entity_poly.type
_entity_poly.pdbx_seq_one_letter_code
_entity_poly.pdbx_strand_id
1 'polypeptide(L)'
;MPVDMDLSVRFVVVPLDDSTVPASQPENPFFSLVTVQRLAIVSEFRLESGHLLRDVPVAFKTWGRLNEKGTNAMVICHALSGSADVEDWWAPLLGRNRAFDPTRFFIFCANVLGSPYGTASPCTLNPETGRPYGPDFPLTSVRDDVR
;
A
#
# COMPACT_ATOMS: atom_id res chain seq x y z
N MET A 1 -7.93 -28.51 17.47
CA MET A 1 -8.76 -28.27 16.27
C MET A 1 -7.82 -27.74 15.21
N PRO A 2 -7.69 -28.39 14.03
CA PRO A 2 -6.82 -27.90 12.98
C PRO A 2 -7.45 -26.65 12.37
N VAL A 3 -6.66 -25.59 12.23
CA VAL A 3 -7.02 -24.41 11.48
C VAL A 3 -6.77 -24.78 10.02
N ASP A 4 -7.84 -25.07 9.28
CA ASP A 4 -7.76 -25.18 7.82
C ASP A 4 -7.36 -23.80 7.29
N MET A 5 -6.06 -23.63 7.01
CA MET A 5 -5.60 -22.54 6.15
C MET A 5 -6.02 -22.91 4.73
N ASP A 6 -7.18 -22.40 4.34
CA ASP A 6 -7.56 -22.29 2.95
C ASP A 6 -6.46 -21.51 2.21
N LEU A 7 -5.58 -22.26 1.54
CA LEU A 7 -4.47 -21.76 0.74
C LEU A 7 -4.94 -21.24 -0.63
N SER A 8 -6.24 -21.00 -0.83
CA SER A 8 -6.74 -20.22 -1.96
C SER A 8 -6.50 -18.72 -1.78
N VAL A 9 -5.27 -18.33 -1.44
CA VAL A 9 -4.79 -16.96 -1.68
C VAL A 9 -4.68 -16.82 -3.19
N ARG A 10 -5.80 -16.42 -3.81
CA ARG A 10 -5.75 -15.81 -5.13
C ARG A 10 -4.91 -14.55 -4.95
N PHE A 11 -3.70 -14.57 -5.47
CA PHE A 11 -2.98 -13.32 -5.76
C PHE A 11 -3.90 -12.55 -6.70
N VAL A 12 -4.69 -11.63 -6.15
CA VAL A 12 -5.30 -10.59 -6.93
C VAL A 12 -4.11 -9.72 -7.31
N VAL A 13 -3.45 -10.07 -8.40
CA VAL A 13 -2.76 -9.07 -9.21
C VAL A 13 -3.90 -8.18 -9.65
N VAL A 14 -4.25 -7.19 -8.84
CA VAL A 14 -5.07 -6.07 -9.27
C VAL A 14 -4.27 -5.56 -10.46
N PRO A 15 -4.77 -5.70 -11.70
CA PRO A 15 -4.16 -4.98 -12.80
C PRO A 15 -4.11 -3.54 -12.30
N LEU A 16 -2.94 -2.91 -12.33
CA LEU A 16 -2.89 -1.46 -12.23
C LEU A 16 -3.72 -1.00 -13.42
N ASP A 17 -5.02 -0.81 -13.20
CA ASP A 17 -5.93 -0.30 -14.19
C ASP A 17 -5.51 1.15 -14.47
N ASP A 18 -5.99 1.69 -15.57
CA ASP A 18 -5.75 3.09 -15.96
C ASP A 18 -6.35 4.12 -14.97
N SER A 19 -6.76 3.69 -13.75
CA SER A 19 -7.25 4.54 -12.67
C SER A 19 -6.13 5.17 -11.82
N THR A 20 -4.88 5.18 -12.32
CA THR A 20 -3.81 5.99 -11.72
C THR A 20 -4.19 7.48 -11.82
N VAL A 21 -4.91 7.96 -10.82
CA VAL A 21 -5.24 9.37 -10.64
C VAL A 21 -3.92 10.11 -10.40
N PRO A 22 -3.74 11.33 -10.94
CA PRO A 22 -2.57 12.14 -10.63
C PRO A 22 -2.33 12.19 -9.12
N ALA A 23 -1.11 11.84 -8.72
CA ALA A 23 -0.72 11.71 -7.33
C ALA A 23 -0.79 13.05 -6.60
N SER A 24 -1.90 13.35 -5.95
CA SER A 24 -2.00 14.49 -5.03
C SER A 24 -3.00 14.22 -3.93
N GLN A 25 -2.57 14.43 -2.69
CA GLN A 25 -3.43 14.57 -1.51
C GLN A 25 -3.17 15.93 -0.88
N PRO A 26 -3.69 17.03 -1.45
CA PRO A 26 -3.44 18.38 -0.93
C PRO A 26 -3.92 18.57 0.52
N GLU A 27 -4.89 17.77 0.96
CA GLU A 27 -5.36 17.71 2.34
C GLU A 27 -4.36 17.11 3.33
N ASN A 28 -3.43 16.28 2.83
CA ASN A 28 -2.52 15.48 3.64
C ASN A 28 -1.11 16.08 3.59
N PRO A 29 -0.68 16.82 4.62
CA PRO A 29 0.64 17.47 4.63
C PRO A 29 1.81 16.48 4.66
N PHE A 30 1.57 15.21 5.02
CA PHE A 30 2.60 14.19 5.12
C PHE A 30 2.82 13.43 3.82
N PHE A 31 1.91 13.55 2.85
CA PHE A 31 2.01 12.85 1.56
C PHE A 31 3.32 13.15 0.83
N SER A 32 3.77 14.40 0.86
CA SER A 32 5.00 14.82 0.15
C SER A 32 6.30 14.44 0.85
N LEU A 33 6.25 13.87 2.07
CA LEU A 33 7.45 13.41 2.77
C LEU A 33 8.04 12.15 2.13
N VAL A 34 7.21 11.35 1.45
CA VAL A 34 7.65 10.19 0.68
C VAL A 34 7.75 10.58 -0.79
N THR A 35 8.98 10.63 -1.30
CA THR A 35 9.22 11.08 -2.66
C THR A 35 8.93 9.99 -3.70
N VAL A 36 8.40 10.40 -4.86
CA VAL A 36 8.19 9.53 -6.03
C VAL A 36 7.30 8.31 -5.74
N GLN A 37 6.39 8.41 -4.76
CA GLN A 37 5.36 7.40 -4.57
C GLN A 37 4.23 7.54 -5.59
N ARG A 38 3.57 6.40 -5.87
CA ARG A 38 2.38 6.32 -6.70
C ARG A 38 1.17 6.04 -5.83
N LEU A 39 0.00 6.34 -6.38
CA LEU A 39 -1.28 6.09 -5.76
C LEU A 39 -2.10 5.14 -6.64
N ALA A 40 -2.68 4.12 -6.05
CA ALA A 40 -3.78 3.35 -6.64
C ALA A 40 -5.05 3.67 -5.85
N ILE A 41 -6.20 3.73 -6.52
CA ILE A 41 -7.49 3.93 -5.86
C ILE A 41 -8.25 2.61 -5.88
N VAL A 42 -8.54 2.06 -4.70
CA VAL A 42 -9.44 0.92 -4.55
C VAL A 42 -10.84 1.46 -4.31
N SER A 43 -11.76 1.22 -5.26
CA SER A 43 -13.10 1.82 -5.25
C SER A 43 -13.89 1.53 -3.98
N GLU A 44 -13.82 0.30 -3.50
CA GLU A 44 -14.47 -0.14 -2.26
C GLU A 44 -13.61 -1.18 -1.54
N PHE A 45 -13.47 -1.05 -0.22
CA PHE A 45 -12.77 -2.02 0.61
C PHE A 45 -13.50 -2.24 1.94
N ARG A 46 -13.86 -3.49 2.23
CA ARG A 46 -14.52 -3.86 3.48
C ARG A 46 -13.49 -4.37 4.49
N LEU A 47 -13.33 -3.61 5.57
CA LEU A 47 -12.45 -3.96 6.68
C LEU A 47 -12.96 -5.20 7.42
N GLU A 48 -12.07 -5.85 8.18
CA GLU A 48 -12.41 -6.95 9.09
C GLU A 48 -13.47 -6.55 10.12
N SER A 49 -13.50 -5.27 10.51
CA SER A 49 -14.55 -4.69 11.36
C SER A 49 -15.93 -4.64 10.71
N GLY A 50 -16.03 -4.89 9.40
CA GLY A 50 -17.23 -4.80 8.59
C GLY A 50 -17.49 -3.42 8.01
N HIS A 51 -16.75 -2.38 8.44
CA HIS A 51 -16.84 -1.03 7.88
C HIS A 51 -16.41 -1.01 6.42
N LEU A 52 -17.11 -0.23 5.59
CA LEU A 52 -16.84 -0.11 4.16
C LEU A 52 -16.15 1.23 3.89
N LEU A 53 -14.91 1.17 3.43
CA LEU A 53 -14.19 2.33 2.91
C LEU A 53 -14.47 2.46 1.40
N ARG A 54 -14.57 3.70 0.92
CA ARG A 54 -14.77 4.06 -0.49
C ARG A 54 -13.63 4.93 -0.98
N ASP A 55 -13.31 4.82 -2.27
CA ASP A 55 -12.27 5.59 -2.94
C ASP A 55 -10.94 5.55 -2.15
N VAL A 56 -10.52 4.35 -1.78
CA VAL A 56 -9.44 4.09 -0.82
C VAL A 56 -8.09 4.30 -1.50
N PRO A 57 -7.34 5.35 -1.17
CA PRO A 57 -5.99 5.50 -1.71
C PRO A 57 -5.05 4.47 -1.09
N VAL A 58 -4.21 3.87 -1.93
CA VAL A 58 -3.09 3.02 -1.53
C VAL A 58 -1.82 3.61 -2.13
N ALA A 59 -0.95 4.12 -1.27
CA ALA A 59 0.30 4.74 -1.68
C ALA A 59 1.44 3.71 -1.67
N PHE A 60 2.19 3.62 -2.77
CA PHE A 60 3.20 2.58 -2.95
C PHE A 60 4.40 3.02 -3.79
N LYS A 61 5.51 2.30 -3.64
CA LYS A 61 6.70 2.41 -4.51
C LYS A 61 7.06 1.02 -5.06
N THR A 62 7.74 1.03 -6.22
CA THR A 62 8.26 -0.21 -6.81
C THR A 62 9.65 -0.02 -7.36
N TRP A 63 10.41 -1.11 -7.43
CA TRP A 63 11.74 -1.16 -8.03
C TRP A 63 11.86 -2.37 -8.94
N GLY A 64 12.62 -2.23 -10.02
CA GLY A 64 12.75 -3.28 -11.04
C GLY A 64 11.50 -3.41 -11.91
N ARG A 65 11.33 -4.56 -12.57
CA ARG A 65 10.25 -4.83 -13.53
C ARG A 65 9.65 -6.21 -13.30
N LEU A 66 8.32 -6.27 -13.27
CA LEU A 66 7.59 -7.53 -13.22
C LEU A 66 7.79 -8.28 -14.53
N ASN A 67 8.17 -9.55 -14.45
CA ASN A 67 8.33 -10.38 -15.62
C ASN A 67 6.96 -10.78 -16.19
N GLU A 68 6.93 -11.24 -17.45
CA GLU A 68 5.69 -11.61 -18.15
C GLU A 68 4.88 -12.70 -17.43
N LYS A 69 5.54 -13.54 -16.62
CA LYS A 69 4.91 -14.65 -15.87
C LYS A 69 4.46 -14.24 -14.46
N GLY A 70 4.74 -13.01 -14.02
CA GLY A 70 4.47 -12.54 -12.66
C GLY A 70 5.23 -13.27 -11.54
N THR A 71 6.30 -14.01 -11.85
CA THR A 71 6.95 -14.92 -10.87
C THR A 71 8.10 -14.29 -10.09
N ASN A 72 8.45 -13.04 -10.35
CA ASN A 72 9.56 -12.35 -9.70
C ASN A 72 9.12 -11.24 -8.73
N ALA A 73 7.87 -11.23 -8.30
CA ALA A 73 7.37 -10.27 -7.31
C ALA A 73 7.96 -10.53 -5.92
N MET A 74 8.39 -9.46 -5.25
CA MET A 74 8.84 -9.45 -3.86
C MET A 74 8.10 -8.32 -3.13
N VAL A 75 7.29 -8.68 -2.14
CA VAL A 75 6.56 -7.72 -1.30
C VAL A 75 7.38 -7.45 -0.05
N ILE A 76 7.60 -6.17 0.23
CA ILE A 76 8.24 -5.70 1.46
C ILE A 76 7.16 -5.01 2.30
N CYS A 77 6.97 -5.47 3.54
CA CYS A 77 6.09 -4.85 4.52
C CYS A 77 6.93 -3.96 5.44
N HIS A 78 6.58 -2.69 5.55
CA HIS A 78 7.29 -1.75 6.42
C HIS A 78 6.93 -1.95 7.90
N ALA A 79 7.79 -1.48 8.81
CA ALA A 79 7.51 -1.48 10.25
C ALA A 79 6.52 -0.37 10.64
N LEU A 80 6.12 -0.30 11.92
CA LEU A 80 5.07 0.62 12.41
C LEU A 80 5.24 2.09 11.95
N SER A 81 6.45 2.65 12.05
CA SER A 81 6.76 4.04 11.66
C SER A 81 7.42 4.15 10.28
N GLY A 82 7.48 3.05 9.54
CA GLY A 82 8.03 3.03 8.19
C GLY A 82 7.07 3.60 7.17
N SER A 83 7.56 3.72 5.94
CA SER A 83 6.77 4.10 4.79
C SER A 83 6.99 3.14 3.63
N ALA A 84 6.27 3.35 2.53
CA ALA A 84 6.48 2.65 1.27
C ALA A 84 7.91 2.83 0.70
N ASP A 85 8.74 3.73 1.24
CA ASP A 85 10.09 4.00 0.73
C ASP A 85 11.19 3.14 1.35
N VAL A 86 11.36 1.94 0.80
CA VAL A 86 12.41 1.00 1.22
C VAL A 86 13.83 1.61 1.12
N GLU A 87 14.06 2.55 0.20
CA GLU A 87 15.36 3.23 0.06
C GLU A 87 15.69 4.12 1.26
N ASP A 88 14.68 4.65 1.95
CA ASP A 88 14.88 5.56 3.08
C ASP A 88 15.33 4.81 4.34
N TRP A 89 14.68 3.68 4.65
CA TRP A 89 14.92 2.96 5.92
C TRP A 89 15.74 1.67 5.78
N TRP A 90 15.88 1.10 4.58
CA TRP A 90 16.69 -0.11 4.29
C TRP A 90 17.63 0.05 3.09
N ALA A 91 18.07 1.28 2.79
CA ALA A 91 18.97 1.61 1.67
C ALA A 91 20.12 0.59 1.42
N PRO A 92 20.89 0.17 2.43
CA PRO A 92 22.03 -0.75 2.22
C PRO A 92 21.65 -2.15 1.69
N LEU A 93 20.38 -2.54 1.84
CA LEU A 93 19.86 -3.82 1.39
C LEU A 93 19.32 -3.78 -0.04
N LEU A 94 19.09 -2.59 -0.61
CA LEU A 94 18.58 -2.40 -1.96
C LEU A 94 19.72 -2.19 -2.96
N GLY A 95 19.71 -2.94 -4.07
CA GLY A 95 20.63 -2.76 -5.19
C GLY A 95 21.13 -4.05 -5.82
N ARG A 96 21.89 -3.93 -6.92
CA ARG A 96 22.45 -5.08 -7.64
C ARG A 96 23.30 -5.93 -6.69
N ASN A 97 23.07 -7.24 -6.69
CA ASN A 97 23.70 -8.23 -5.82
C ASN A 97 23.48 -7.99 -4.31
N ARG A 98 22.43 -7.27 -3.92
CA ARG A 98 21.99 -7.10 -2.52
C ARG A 98 20.78 -7.98 -2.21
N ALA A 99 20.28 -7.92 -0.98
CA ALA A 99 19.11 -8.70 -0.54
C ALA A 99 17.87 -8.34 -1.37
N PHE A 100 17.66 -7.06 -1.62
CA PHE A 100 16.59 -6.53 -2.45
C PHE A 100 17.19 -6.08 -3.78
N ASP A 101 17.38 -7.03 -4.69
CA ASP A 101 18.00 -6.78 -6.00
C ASP A 101 16.94 -6.49 -7.08
N PRO A 102 16.76 -5.22 -7.51
CA PRO A 102 15.77 -4.86 -8.53
C PRO A 102 16.14 -5.33 -9.94
N THR A 103 17.35 -5.88 -10.15
CA THR A 103 17.70 -6.54 -11.42
C THR A 103 17.19 -7.98 -11.51
N ARG A 104 16.73 -8.53 -10.39
CA ARG A 104 16.20 -9.91 -10.28
C ARG A 104 14.71 -9.91 -9.94
N PHE A 105 14.30 -9.03 -9.02
CA PHE A 105 12.94 -8.98 -8.51
C PHE A 105 12.22 -7.70 -8.96
N PHE A 106 10.91 -7.82 -9.12
CA PHE A 106 10.00 -6.69 -9.03
C PHE A 106 9.65 -6.49 -7.55
N ILE A 107 10.22 -5.45 -6.95
CA ILE A 107 10.03 -5.17 -5.53
C ILE A 107 8.87 -4.19 -5.40
N PHE A 108 7.95 -4.50 -4.50
CA PHE A 108 6.76 -3.70 -4.21
C PHE A 108 6.67 -3.43 -2.70
N CYS A 109 6.40 -2.18 -2.34
CA CYS A 109 6.11 -1.80 -0.96
C CYS A 109 4.97 -0.77 -0.97
N ALA A 110 3.93 -1.01 -0.18
CA ALA A 110 2.80 -0.10 0.01
C ALA A 110 2.75 0.37 1.46
N ASN A 111 2.23 1.57 1.66
CA ASN A 111 1.87 2.07 2.98
C ASN A 111 0.65 1.28 3.50
N VAL A 112 0.70 0.86 4.75
CA VAL A 112 -0.42 0.22 5.46
C VAL A 112 -1.57 1.20 5.73
N LEU A 113 -2.75 0.67 6.03
CA LEU A 113 -3.89 1.49 6.45
C LEU A 113 -3.58 2.24 7.75
N GLY A 114 -4.02 3.50 7.82
CA GLY A 114 -3.71 4.39 8.95
C GLY A 114 -2.36 5.11 8.84
N SER A 115 -1.49 4.72 7.90
CA SER A 115 -0.24 5.43 7.63
C SER A 115 -0.52 6.85 7.12
N PRO A 116 0.13 7.90 7.66
CA PRO A 116 -0.06 9.26 7.18
C PRO A 116 0.56 9.51 5.80
N TYR A 117 1.34 8.57 5.27
CA TYR A 117 2.15 8.78 4.07
C TYR A 117 1.43 8.48 2.75
N GLY A 118 0.11 8.40 2.74
CA GLY A 118 -0.69 8.48 1.52
C GLY A 118 -1.74 7.39 1.34
N THR A 119 -1.60 6.26 2.01
CA THR A 119 -2.68 5.27 2.10
C THR A 119 -3.81 5.81 2.98
N ALA A 120 -5.03 5.29 2.79
CA ALA A 120 -6.20 5.64 3.57
C ALA A 120 -5.88 5.66 5.07
N SER A 121 -6.14 6.81 5.70
CA SER A 121 -5.76 7.11 7.07
C SER A 121 -6.64 8.23 7.65
N PRO A 122 -6.46 8.60 8.93
CA PRO A 122 -7.06 9.82 9.49
C PRO A 122 -6.80 11.10 8.67
N CYS A 123 -5.72 11.14 7.88
CA CYS A 123 -5.38 12.30 7.04
C CYS A 123 -6.10 12.32 5.68
N THR A 124 -6.78 11.23 5.30
CA THR A 124 -7.48 11.10 4.01
C THR A 124 -8.85 11.78 4.06
N LEU A 125 -9.28 12.42 2.96
CA LEU A 125 -10.65 12.90 2.85
C LEU A 125 -11.66 11.76 2.91
N ASN A 126 -12.69 11.93 3.73
CA ASN A 126 -13.87 11.10 3.71
C ASN A 126 -14.79 11.56 2.55
N PRO A 127 -15.08 10.69 1.56
CA PRO A 127 -15.89 11.06 0.39
C PRO A 127 -17.34 11.43 0.75
N GLU A 128 -17.86 10.96 1.89
CA GLU A 128 -19.21 11.27 2.34
C GLU A 128 -19.32 12.65 2.97
N THR A 129 -18.25 13.13 3.62
CA THR A 129 -18.27 14.40 4.39
C THR A 129 -17.48 15.52 3.72
N GLY A 130 -16.58 15.19 2.79
CA GLY A 130 -15.65 16.13 2.16
C GLY A 130 -14.58 16.67 3.13
N ARG A 131 -14.39 16.06 4.30
CA ARG A 131 -13.41 16.45 5.33
C ARG A 131 -12.48 15.28 5.65
N PRO A 132 -11.25 15.51 6.16
CA PRO A 132 -10.41 14.42 6.62
C PRO A 132 -11.14 13.53 7.64
N TYR A 133 -10.96 12.21 7.56
CA TYR A 133 -11.57 11.27 8.51
C TYR A 133 -11.24 11.63 9.97
N GLY A 134 -10.00 12.01 10.25
CA GLY A 134 -9.53 12.35 11.58
C GLY A 134 -9.84 11.23 12.59
N PRO A 135 -10.48 11.55 13.74
CA PRO A 135 -10.80 10.55 14.76
C PRO A 135 -11.87 9.54 14.32
N ASP A 136 -12.60 9.82 13.23
CA ASP A 136 -13.66 8.95 12.72
C ASP A 136 -13.12 7.88 11.76
N PHE A 137 -11.80 7.85 11.50
CA PHE A 137 -11.20 6.79 10.70
C PHE A 137 -11.42 5.44 11.39
N PRO A 138 -11.94 4.42 10.69
CA PRO A 138 -12.27 3.15 11.31
C PRO A 138 -11.03 2.41 11.81
N LEU A 139 -11.23 1.55 12.80
CA LEU A 139 -10.18 0.63 13.26
C LEU A 139 -9.84 -0.37 12.14
N THR A 140 -8.54 -0.51 11.90
CA THR A 140 -7.96 -1.42 10.92
C THR A 140 -7.12 -2.48 11.62
N SER A 141 -6.89 -3.58 10.91
CA SER A 141 -6.10 -4.71 11.38
C SER A 141 -4.97 -5.04 10.39
N VAL A 142 -3.99 -5.80 10.85
CA VAL A 142 -2.96 -6.34 9.94
C VAL A 142 -3.57 -7.25 8.86
N ARG A 143 -4.73 -7.86 9.11
CA ARG A 143 -5.44 -8.65 8.09
C ARG A 143 -6.02 -7.77 6.99
N ASP A 144 -6.37 -6.53 7.31
CA ASP A 144 -6.80 -5.54 6.32
C ASP A 144 -5.62 -5.11 5.45
N ASP A 145 -4.43 -4.93 6.01
CA ASP A 145 -3.23 -4.57 5.24
C ASP A 145 -2.78 -5.66 4.25
N VAL A 146 -3.09 -6.92 4.55
CA VAL A 146 -2.72 -8.08 3.71
C VAL A 146 -3.70 -8.31 2.55
N ARG A 147 -4.94 -7.81 2.66
CA ARG A 147 -6.04 -8.06 1.71
C ARG A 147 -6.08 -7.01 0.61
#